data_AF-A0A0F9YX82-F1
#
_entry.id   AF-A0A0F9YX82-F1
#
_cell.length_a   1.000
_cell.length_b   1.000
_cell.length_c   1.000
_cell.angle_alpha   90.00
_cell.angle_beta   90.00
_cell.angle_gamma   90.00
#
_symmetry.space_group_name_H-M   'P 1'
#
loop_
_entity.id
_entity.type
_entity.pdbx_description
1 polymer ?
#
loop_
_entity_poly.entity_id
_entity_poly.type
_entity_poly.pdbx_seq_one_letter_code
_entity_poly.pdbx_strand_id
1 'polypeptide(L)'
;MLKQKKLKISLLVFATLFVVDTFSVFQFNLFKPYDINLRPAVWKNTKWQVSLTGEFGLKTVGYGEEEKSGILQIWQECQDCLAMLKGFDPCTKAAQLAQKINVDDDDGIRGHVVPKAHLDLNYNMSAALRYHFPKDFTLDFFLPIMSMKMSNLEFCDKTKDVTFDDVETKRLLTDNLAKNLKDLGDLDLSPWERTGFGDFVVMLEWLRDFPQDKSLLKNVRLNVRGGLSFPTGKKRDEDKIMALAFGNDGAFGIIPGGGLDLTLSKWIKAGADLEFLILFGDVRDRRIKTDVAQTDLFLLQKAKAHIDYGLTHRFNLFLEAHKVLKGLSLRATYQYWKHEDDKFILKGNQFIESTANSAVSLEDWTLHNAIFTMSYDFQDSMSEDARFKPYLSAFYKCPLNGKKSILAHTAGFVAALSF
;
A
#
# COMPACT_ATOMS: atom_id res chain seq x y z
N MET A 1 -41.85 -18.45 8.46
CA MET A 1 -40.69 -18.63 9.36
C MET A 1 -39.47 -19.33 8.71
N LEU A 2 -39.61 -20.29 7.78
CA LEU A 2 -38.45 -21.05 7.24
C LEU A 2 -37.41 -20.23 6.43
N LYS A 3 -37.77 -19.14 5.74
CA LYS A 3 -36.83 -18.40 4.88
C LYS A 3 -35.62 -17.78 5.63
N GLN A 4 -35.75 -17.45 6.92
CA GLN A 4 -34.65 -16.88 7.70
C GLN A 4 -33.54 -17.88 8.08
N LYS A 5 -33.83 -19.20 8.13
CA LYS A 5 -32.81 -20.19 8.50
C LYS A 5 -31.81 -20.49 7.38
N LYS A 6 -32.23 -20.45 6.10
CA LYS A 6 -31.34 -20.72 4.96
C LYS A 6 -30.24 -19.64 4.81
N LEU A 7 -30.58 -18.36 5.01
CA LEU A 7 -29.63 -17.25 4.87
C LEU A 7 -28.44 -17.33 5.85
N LYS A 8 -28.66 -17.85 7.07
CA LYS A 8 -27.60 -17.99 8.08
C LYS A 8 -26.57 -19.07 7.74
N ILE A 9 -26.98 -20.14 7.04
CA ILE A 9 -26.07 -21.25 6.68
C ILE A 9 -25.19 -20.85 5.49
N SER A 10 -25.75 -20.13 4.50
CA SER A 10 -24.98 -19.62 3.35
C SER A 10 -23.87 -18.64 3.75
N LEU A 11 -24.10 -17.77 4.75
CA LEU A 11 -23.07 -16.87 5.26
C LEU A 11 -21.94 -17.61 5.99
N LEU A 12 -22.26 -18.70 6.71
CA LEU A 12 -21.27 -19.46 7.48
C LEU A 12 -20.32 -20.24 6.56
N VAL A 13 -20.85 -20.82 5.47
CA VAL A 13 -20.05 -21.55 4.47
C VAL A 13 -19.09 -20.61 3.72
N PHE A 14 -19.47 -19.35 3.50
CA PHE A 14 -18.60 -18.35 2.86
C PHE A 14 -17.40 -17.96 3.76
N ALA A 15 -17.55 -18.04 5.08
CA ALA A 15 -16.46 -17.74 6.03
C ALA A 15 -15.42 -18.88 6.14
N THR A 16 -15.79 -20.13 5.84
CA THR A 16 -14.91 -21.30 5.97
C THR A 16 -14.09 -21.64 4.73
N LEU A 17 -14.25 -20.92 3.61
CA LEU A 17 -13.59 -21.23 2.33
C LEU A 17 -12.28 -20.42 2.08
N PHE A 18 -11.87 -19.55 3.00
CA PHE A 18 -10.65 -18.74 2.87
C PHE A 18 -9.55 -19.19 3.84
N VAL A 19 -9.09 -20.43 3.66
CA VAL A 19 -7.84 -20.93 4.25
C VAL A 19 -6.77 -20.92 3.15
N VAL A 20 -5.99 -19.84 3.07
CA VAL A 20 -4.85 -19.69 2.15
C VAL A 20 -3.75 -18.82 2.81
N ASP A 21 -2.48 -19.16 2.59
CA ASP A 21 -1.30 -18.63 3.31
C ASP A 21 -0.86 -17.19 2.91
N THR A 22 0.16 -16.57 3.55
CA THR A 22 -0.04 -15.28 4.30
C THR A 22 0.74 -13.89 3.83
N PHE A 23 0.54 -12.60 4.40
CA PHE A 23 0.38 -11.12 3.87
C PHE A 23 1.45 -10.05 4.38
N SER A 24 2.29 -9.38 3.52
CA SER A 24 3.01 -8.04 3.68
C SER A 24 2.47 -6.69 3.08
N VAL A 25 2.41 -5.58 3.84
CA VAL A 25 2.11 -4.21 3.28
C VAL A 25 3.18 -3.72 2.29
N PHE A 26 2.78 -2.94 1.28
CA PHE A 26 3.71 -2.20 0.43
C PHE A 26 3.57 -0.67 0.55
N GLN A 27 4.72 0.00 0.57
CA GLN A 27 4.96 1.45 0.71
C GLN A 27 4.52 2.31 -0.51
N PHE A 28 3.24 2.23 -0.90
CA PHE A 28 2.66 3.02 -2.01
C PHE A 28 1.36 3.72 -1.58
N ASN A 29 1.25 5.03 -1.85
CA ASN A 29 0.21 5.93 -1.31
C ASN A 29 -1.22 5.79 -1.89
N LEU A 30 -1.63 4.60 -2.33
CA LEU A 30 -2.95 4.39 -2.91
C LEU A 30 -4.07 4.47 -1.88
N PHE A 31 -5.27 4.85 -2.31
CA PHE A 31 -6.42 4.84 -1.43
C PHE A 31 -6.78 3.39 -1.06
N LYS A 32 -6.78 3.09 0.24
CA LYS A 32 -7.45 1.90 0.76
C LYS A 32 -8.95 2.03 0.48
N PRO A 33 -9.68 0.93 0.19
CA PRO A 33 -11.07 1.03 -0.25
C PRO A 33 -12.02 1.56 0.83
N TYR A 34 -11.60 1.48 2.09
CA TYR A 34 -12.28 2.01 3.28
C TYR A 34 -11.78 3.40 3.74
N ASP A 35 -11.04 4.14 2.90
CA ASP A 35 -10.52 5.47 3.27
C ASP A 35 -11.62 6.48 3.60
N ILE A 36 -11.49 7.14 4.75
CA ILE A 36 -12.43 8.11 5.30
C ILE A 36 -12.67 9.32 4.36
N ASN A 37 -11.66 9.69 3.55
CA ASN A 37 -11.75 10.78 2.56
C ASN A 37 -12.64 10.43 1.36
N LEU A 38 -12.81 9.13 1.09
CA LEU A 38 -13.63 8.63 -0.01
C LEU A 38 -15.04 8.23 0.43
N ARG A 39 -15.34 8.24 1.74
CA ARG A 39 -16.63 7.83 2.30
C ARG A 39 -17.77 8.73 1.78
N PRO A 40 -18.75 8.19 1.00
CA PRO A 40 -19.96 8.92 0.67
C PRO A 40 -20.74 9.40 1.89
N ALA A 41 -21.57 10.42 1.71
CA ALA A 41 -22.51 10.86 2.74
C ALA A 41 -23.46 9.71 3.14
N VAL A 42 -23.71 9.57 4.45
CA VAL A 42 -24.71 8.65 4.99
C VAL A 42 -26.02 9.42 5.15
N TRP A 43 -27.08 8.94 4.50
CA TRP A 43 -28.38 9.61 4.49
C TRP A 43 -29.30 9.04 5.55
N LYS A 44 -30.21 9.85 6.08
CA LYS A 44 -31.23 9.37 7.02
C LYS A 44 -32.23 8.47 6.30
N ASN A 45 -32.68 7.42 7.00
CA ASN A 45 -33.69 6.45 6.57
C ASN A 45 -33.30 5.53 5.39
N THR A 46 -32.06 5.58 4.88
CA THR A 46 -31.55 4.58 3.94
C THR A 46 -30.97 3.38 4.70
N LYS A 47 -31.23 2.17 4.23
CA LYS A 47 -30.73 0.92 4.82
C LYS A 47 -29.51 0.38 4.09
N TRP A 48 -29.37 0.70 2.82
CA TRP A 48 -28.28 0.21 1.99
C TRP A 48 -27.62 1.36 1.24
N GLN A 49 -26.32 1.22 1.03
CA GLN A 49 -25.56 2.07 0.11
C GLN A 49 -24.62 1.18 -0.70
N VAL A 50 -24.58 1.41 -2.01
CA VAL A 50 -23.60 0.81 -2.92
C VAL A 50 -22.74 1.94 -3.46
N SER A 51 -21.42 1.75 -3.52
CA SER A 51 -20.52 2.73 -4.10
C SER A 51 -19.45 2.10 -4.99
N LEU A 52 -19.04 2.84 -6.00
CA LEU A 52 -17.88 2.58 -6.86
C LEU A 52 -16.88 3.72 -6.71
N THR A 53 -15.63 3.37 -6.46
CA THR A 53 -14.48 4.27 -6.42
C THR A 53 -13.55 3.93 -7.57
N GLY A 54 -13.00 4.94 -8.24
CA GLY A 54 -11.90 4.78 -9.19
C GLY A 54 -10.79 5.79 -8.92
N GLU A 55 -9.55 5.32 -8.90
CA GLU A 55 -8.31 6.09 -8.75
C GLU A 55 -7.36 5.73 -9.90
N PHE A 56 -6.75 6.73 -10.52
CA PHE A 56 -5.87 6.58 -11.68
C PHE A 56 -4.54 7.30 -11.45
N GLY A 57 -3.43 6.69 -11.87
CA GLY A 57 -2.10 7.29 -11.77
C GLY A 57 -1.87 8.37 -12.81
N LEU A 58 -1.24 9.47 -12.40
CA LEU A 58 -0.78 10.54 -13.30
C LEU A 58 0.74 10.60 -13.39
N LYS A 59 1.44 10.38 -12.27
CA LYS A 59 2.90 10.36 -12.17
C LYS A 59 3.33 9.71 -10.86
N THR A 60 4.29 8.78 -10.89
CA THR A 60 4.97 8.26 -9.68
C THR A 60 6.31 8.95 -9.43
N VAL A 61 6.70 9.05 -8.17
CA VAL A 61 7.99 9.55 -7.69
C VAL A 61 8.44 8.66 -6.52
N GLY A 62 9.73 8.31 -6.46
CA GLY A 62 10.32 7.66 -5.30
C GLY A 62 10.80 8.68 -4.26
N TYR A 63 10.82 8.28 -3.00
CA TYR A 63 11.44 9.03 -1.91
C TYR A 63 12.35 8.06 -1.15
N GLY A 64 13.63 8.42 -1.02
CA GLY A 64 14.63 7.71 -0.23
C GLY A 64 14.51 8.06 1.26
N GLU A 65 15.63 8.12 1.97
CA GLU A 65 15.63 8.51 3.39
C GLU A 65 15.28 9.99 3.59
N GLU A 66 15.92 10.89 2.82
CA GLU A 66 15.80 12.36 2.99
C GLU A 66 15.27 13.10 1.75
N GLU A 67 15.38 12.51 0.55
CA GLU A 67 15.10 13.21 -0.71
C GLU A 67 14.33 12.39 -1.75
N LYS A 68 13.96 13.03 -2.87
CA LYS A 68 13.27 12.40 -4.00
C LYS A 68 14.25 11.57 -4.81
N SER A 69 13.91 10.31 -5.05
CA SER A 69 14.73 9.35 -5.78
C SER A 69 13.96 8.69 -6.93
N GLY A 70 14.64 7.86 -7.73
CA GLY A 70 13.97 6.94 -8.65
C GLY A 70 13.12 5.92 -7.88
N ILE A 71 12.08 5.37 -8.50
CA ILE A 71 11.21 4.39 -7.82
C ILE A 71 11.97 3.12 -7.37
N LEU A 72 13.01 2.72 -8.11
CA LEU A 72 13.89 1.59 -7.76
C LEU A 72 14.99 1.97 -6.76
N GLN A 73 15.00 3.22 -6.28
CA GLN A 73 16.07 3.84 -5.49
C GLN A 73 15.54 4.34 -4.13
N ILE A 74 14.44 3.77 -3.66
CA ILE A 74 13.77 4.17 -2.40
C ILE A 74 14.43 3.59 -1.15
N TRP A 75 15.34 2.62 -1.31
CA TRP A 75 16.14 2.04 -0.22
C TRP A 75 17.63 2.41 -0.34
N GLN A 76 18.20 2.33 -1.55
CA GLN A 76 19.54 2.82 -1.86
C GLN A 76 19.55 3.49 -3.25
N GLU A 77 20.27 4.60 -3.42
CA GLU A 77 20.41 5.30 -4.71
C GLU A 77 21.05 4.41 -5.80
N CYS A 78 22.01 3.60 -5.37
CA CYS A 78 22.78 2.68 -6.19
C CYS A 78 22.70 1.26 -5.60
N GLN A 79 22.84 0.25 -6.43
CA GLN A 79 22.85 -1.16 -6.02
C GLN A 79 24.24 -1.75 -6.22
N ASP A 80 24.73 -2.48 -5.22
CA ASP A 80 26.04 -3.14 -5.24
C ASP A 80 25.89 -4.59 -5.73
N CYS A 81 26.39 -4.86 -6.93
CA CYS A 81 26.36 -6.20 -7.52
C CYS A 81 27.47 -7.11 -6.96
N LEU A 82 28.55 -6.59 -6.38
CA LEU A 82 29.58 -7.40 -5.72
C LEU A 82 29.06 -7.92 -4.38
N ALA A 83 28.46 -7.07 -3.53
CA ALA A 83 27.86 -7.51 -2.28
C ALA A 83 26.71 -8.51 -2.47
N MET A 84 25.94 -8.42 -3.57
CA MET A 84 24.88 -9.40 -3.84
C MET A 84 25.39 -10.85 -3.94
N LEU A 85 26.70 -11.07 -4.13
CA LEU A 85 27.34 -12.40 -4.16
C LEU A 85 27.95 -12.83 -2.79
N LYS A 86 27.93 -11.96 -1.77
CA LYS A 86 28.51 -12.22 -0.43
C LYS A 86 27.57 -13.04 0.46
N GLY A 87 28.13 -13.73 1.45
CA GLY A 87 27.38 -14.51 2.45
C GLY A 87 26.81 -15.86 1.96
N PHE A 88 27.21 -16.35 0.78
CA PHE A 88 26.80 -17.65 0.24
C PHE A 88 27.78 -18.77 0.60
N ASP A 89 27.28 -20.01 0.66
CA ASP A 89 28.12 -21.20 0.83
C ASP A 89 29.13 -21.34 -0.35
N PRO A 90 30.41 -21.68 -0.10
CA PRO A 90 31.46 -21.75 -1.12
C PRO A 90 31.18 -22.68 -2.30
N CYS A 91 30.32 -23.69 -2.13
CA CYS A 91 29.95 -24.61 -3.21
C CYS A 91 28.86 -24.05 -4.15
N THR A 92 28.27 -22.90 -3.84
CA THR A 92 27.25 -22.26 -4.68
C THR A 92 27.85 -21.55 -5.90
N LYS A 93 27.04 -21.40 -6.97
CA LYS A 93 27.42 -20.61 -8.15
C LYS A 93 27.72 -19.14 -7.82
N ALA A 94 27.00 -18.56 -6.86
CA ALA A 94 27.19 -17.17 -6.43
C ALA A 94 28.57 -16.98 -5.79
N ALA A 95 28.95 -17.83 -4.83
CA ALA A 95 30.27 -17.80 -4.21
C ALA A 95 31.40 -18.12 -5.21
N GLN A 96 31.19 -19.07 -6.12
CA GLN A 96 32.15 -19.38 -7.20
C GLN A 96 32.31 -18.22 -8.20
N LEU A 97 31.29 -17.38 -8.39
CA LEU A 97 31.40 -16.16 -9.17
C LEU A 97 32.12 -15.08 -8.35
N ALA A 98 31.78 -14.91 -7.07
CA ALA A 98 32.44 -13.96 -6.17
C ALA A 98 33.97 -14.14 -6.12
N GLN A 99 34.43 -15.39 -6.04
CA GLN A 99 35.86 -15.74 -6.05
C GLN A 99 36.59 -15.41 -7.35
N LYS A 100 35.88 -15.33 -8.49
CA LYS A 100 36.48 -14.99 -9.80
C LYS A 100 36.66 -13.48 -9.99
N ILE A 101 35.84 -12.67 -9.32
CA ILE A 101 35.78 -11.22 -9.50
C ILE A 101 36.34 -10.47 -8.26
N ASN A 102 36.86 -11.19 -7.27
CA ASN A 102 37.46 -10.63 -6.05
C ASN A 102 36.56 -9.59 -5.33
N VAL A 103 35.37 -10.01 -4.89
CA VAL A 103 34.32 -9.15 -4.29
C VAL A 103 34.71 -8.34 -3.04
N ASP A 104 35.90 -8.57 -2.46
CA ASP A 104 36.39 -7.84 -1.29
C ASP A 104 37.20 -6.58 -1.66
N ASP A 105 37.53 -6.37 -2.94
CA ASP A 105 38.13 -5.13 -3.47
C ASP A 105 37.04 -4.24 -4.09
N ASP A 106 36.18 -3.69 -3.25
CA ASP A 106 35.17 -2.68 -3.64
C ASP A 106 35.71 -1.26 -3.41
N ASP A 107 35.74 -0.45 -4.48
CA ASP A 107 36.14 0.97 -4.45
C ASP A 107 34.94 1.94 -4.31
N GLY A 108 33.73 1.41 -4.09
CA GLY A 108 32.46 2.14 -4.05
C GLY A 108 31.92 2.52 -5.44
N ILE A 109 32.53 2.02 -6.53
CA ILE A 109 32.17 2.31 -7.92
C ILE A 109 32.15 1.04 -8.79
N ARG A 110 33.03 0.07 -8.54
CA ARG A 110 33.07 -1.23 -9.22
C ARG A 110 31.85 -2.09 -8.85
N GLY A 111 31.17 -2.63 -9.86
CA GLY A 111 29.94 -3.43 -9.68
C GLY A 111 28.71 -2.62 -9.24
N HIS A 112 28.83 -1.30 -9.09
CA HIS A 112 27.72 -0.43 -8.72
C HIS A 112 26.83 -0.09 -9.92
N VAL A 113 25.51 -0.26 -9.75
CA VAL A 113 24.52 -0.05 -10.81
C VAL A 113 23.39 0.85 -10.30
N VAL A 114 23.06 1.90 -11.05
CA VAL A 114 21.92 2.79 -10.75
C VAL A 114 20.68 2.30 -11.51
N PRO A 115 19.67 1.74 -10.83
CA PRO A 115 18.47 1.22 -11.47
C PRO A 115 17.46 2.35 -11.74
N LYS A 116 16.76 2.29 -12.88
CA LYS A 116 15.67 3.20 -13.23
C LYS A 116 14.50 2.41 -13.80
N ALA A 117 13.29 2.87 -13.53
CA ALA A 117 12.05 2.36 -14.13
C ALA A 117 10.94 3.42 -14.01
N HIS A 118 9.85 3.21 -14.76
CA HIS A 118 8.58 3.89 -14.54
C HIS A 118 7.58 2.89 -13.94
N LEU A 119 6.73 3.34 -13.02
CA LEU A 119 5.64 2.56 -12.43
C LEU A 119 4.32 3.27 -12.75
N ASP A 120 3.52 2.63 -13.59
CA ASP A 120 2.24 3.15 -14.02
C ASP A 120 1.12 2.49 -13.19
N LEU A 121 0.36 3.30 -12.44
CA LEU A 121 -0.92 2.88 -11.88
C LEU A 121 -1.99 3.02 -12.96
N ASN A 122 -2.24 1.94 -13.70
CA ASN A 122 -3.32 1.89 -14.69
C ASN A 122 -4.67 2.22 -14.03
N TYR A 123 -5.00 1.57 -12.91
CA TYR A 123 -6.14 1.89 -12.06
C TYR A 123 -6.08 1.21 -10.67
N ASN A 124 -6.69 1.85 -9.69
CA ASN A 124 -7.12 1.28 -8.42
C ASN A 124 -8.63 1.54 -8.28
N MET A 125 -9.45 0.51 -8.39
CA MET A 125 -10.91 0.61 -8.30
C MET A 125 -11.41 -0.15 -7.08
N SER A 126 -12.56 0.24 -6.53
CA SER A 126 -13.22 -0.55 -5.51
C SER A 126 -14.73 -0.47 -5.60
N ALA A 127 -15.40 -1.61 -5.42
CA ALA A 127 -16.81 -1.65 -5.08
C ALA A 127 -16.97 -1.75 -3.56
N ALA A 128 -17.99 -1.07 -3.02
CA ALA A 128 -18.41 -1.25 -1.64
C ALA A 128 -19.92 -1.46 -1.53
N LEU A 129 -20.32 -2.28 -0.57
CA LEU A 129 -21.69 -2.51 -0.14
C LEU A 129 -21.79 -2.21 1.35
N ARG A 130 -22.77 -1.40 1.75
CA ARG A 130 -22.95 -0.96 3.14
C ARG A 130 -24.35 -1.22 3.60
N TYR A 131 -24.49 -1.68 4.84
CA TYR A 131 -25.77 -1.88 5.51
C TYR A 131 -25.86 -1.05 6.78
N HIS A 132 -26.81 -0.12 6.82
CA HIS A 132 -27.05 0.77 7.95
C HIS A 132 -28.04 0.13 8.94
N PHE A 133 -27.58 -0.10 10.16
CA PHE A 133 -28.37 -0.56 11.29
C PHE A 133 -28.98 0.63 12.08
N PRO A 134 -29.99 0.37 12.92
CA PRO A 134 -30.40 1.33 13.94
C PRO A 134 -29.26 1.72 14.88
N LYS A 135 -29.36 2.91 15.50
CA LYS A 135 -28.35 3.47 16.43
C LYS A 135 -26.99 3.77 15.79
N ASP A 136 -27.03 4.20 14.53
CA ASP A 136 -25.89 4.78 13.82
C ASP A 136 -24.71 3.83 13.56
N PHE A 137 -24.98 2.52 13.54
CA PHE A 137 -24.01 1.48 13.14
C PHE A 137 -24.13 1.17 11.65
N THR A 138 -23.02 0.87 10.98
CA THR A 138 -22.96 0.41 9.59
C THR A 138 -22.02 -0.78 9.46
N LEU A 139 -22.41 -1.81 8.71
CA LEU A 139 -21.52 -2.89 8.25
C LEU A 139 -21.18 -2.70 6.78
N ASP A 140 -19.91 -2.54 6.49
CA ASP A 140 -19.36 -2.31 5.16
C ASP A 140 -18.60 -3.54 4.67
N PHE A 141 -18.69 -3.78 3.36
CA PHE A 141 -17.93 -4.77 2.62
C PHE A 141 -17.25 -4.07 1.44
N PHE A 142 -15.95 -4.32 1.26
CA PHE A 142 -15.14 -3.68 0.20
C PHE A 142 -14.43 -4.73 -0.64
N LEU A 143 -14.44 -4.55 -1.96
CA LEU A 143 -13.70 -5.37 -2.91
C LEU A 143 -12.88 -4.47 -3.85
N PRO A 144 -11.56 -4.34 -3.64
CA PRO A 144 -10.67 -3.59 -4.52
C PRO A 144 -10.18 -4.45 -5.71
N ILE A 145 -9.97 -3.79 -6.85
CA ILE A 145 -9.37 -4.35 -8.07
C ILE A 145 -8.32 -3.36 -8.55
N MET A 146 -7.11 -3.86 -8.81
CA MET A 146 -5.94 -3.03 -9.09
C MET A 146 -5.26 -3.50 -10.37
N SER A 147 -4.69 -2.55 -11.11
CA SER A 147 -3.80 -2.81 -12.24
C SER A 147 -2.60 -1.86 -12.17
N MET A 148 -1.41 -2.44 -12.22
CA MET A 148 -0.13 -1.73 -12.19
C MET A 148 0.82 -2.32 -13.22
N LYS A 149 1.69 -1.47 -13.76
CA LYS A 149 2.71 -1.86 -14.73
C LYS A 149 4.02 -1.20 -14.38
N MET A 150 5.12 -1.94 -14.48
CA MET A 150 6.46 -1.38 -14.42
C MET A 150 7.13 -1.50 -15.79
N SER A 151 7.64 -0.39 -16.29
CA SER A 151 8.15 -0.22 -17.65
C SER A 151 9.48 0.54 -17.65
N ASN A 152 10.15 0.60 -18.82
CA ASN A 152 11.39 1.35 -19.04
C ASN A 152 12.49 1.03 -18.01
N LEU A 153 12.72 -0.27 -17.78
CA LEU A 153 13.78 -0.74 -16.89
C LEU A 153 15.15 -0.53 -17.53
N GLU A 154 15.95 0.31 -16.89
CA GLU A 154 17.32 0.63 -17.28
C GLU A 154 18.26 0.45 -16.08
N PHE A 155 19.46 -0.03 -16.36
CA PHE A 155 20.49 -0.30 -15.36
C PHE A 155 21.77 0.40 -15.78
N CYS A 156 22.06 1.55 -15.17
CA CYS A 156 23.24 2.34 -15.50
C CYS A 156 24.43 1.86 -14.67
N ASP A 157 25.27 1.01 -15.24
CA ASP A 157 26.54 0.59 -14.64
C ASP A 157 27.46 1.80 -14.39
N LYS A 158 28.09 1.83 -13.23
CA LYS A 158 29.07 2.83 -12.78
C LYS A 158 30.49 2.30 -12.80
N THR A 159 30.68 0.98 -12.96
CA THR A 159 31.98 0.33 -13.05
C THR A 159 32.88 1.03 -14.07
N LYS A 160 34.12 1.29 -13.68
CA LYS A 160 35.12 1.94 -14.55
C LYS A 160 35.61 0.95 -15.62
N ASP A 161 36.60 1.35 -16.39
CA ASP A 161 37.27 0.49 -17.36
C ASP A 161 38.78 0.80 -17.33
N VAL A 162 39.37 0.67 -16.13
CA VAL A 162 40.71 1.19 -15.80
C VAL A 162 41.59 0.09 -15.22
N THR A 163 41.06 -0.71 -14.30
CA THR A 163 41.75 -1.86 -13.71
C THR A 163 41.29 -3.18 -14.33
N PHE A 164 42.11 -4.23 -14.22
CA PHE A 164 41.74 -5.56 -14.71
C PHE A 164 40.44 -6.07 -14.06
N ASP A 165 40.28 -5.81 -12.75
CA ASP A 165 39.11 -6.24 -11.99
C ASP A 165 37.85 -5.45 -12.39
N ASP A 166 37.96 -4.22 -12.88
CA ASP A 166 36.82 -3.49 -13.47
C ASP A 166 36.34 -4.18 -14.77
N VAL A 167 37.28 -4.53 -15.65
CA VAL A 167 37.00 -5.21 -16.93
C VAL A 167 36.34 -6.56 -16.66
N GLU A 168 36.88 -7.33 -15.71
CA GLU A 168 36.36 -8.65 -15.36
C GLU A 168 35.01 -8.56 -14.64
N THR A 169 34.80 -7.56 -13.78
CA THR A 169 33.49 -7.26 -13.17
C THR A 169 32.46 -6.97 -14.24
N LYS A 170 32.77 -6.12 -15.22
CA LYS A 170 31.85 -5.85 -16.33
C LYS A 170 31.47 -7.11 -17.09
N ARG A 171 32.50 -7.78 -17.61
CA ARG A 171 32.38 -8.94 -18.49
C ARG A 171 31.63 -10.10 -17.84
N LEU A 172 31.90 -10.37 -16.56
CA LEU A 172 31.28 -11.47 -15.82
C LEU A 172 29.97 -11.10 -15.12
N LEU A 173 29.79 -9.86 -14.69
CA LEU A 173 28.72 -9.46 -13.78
C LEU A 173 27.72 -8.46 -14.37
N THR A 174 28.16 -7.23 -14.66
CA THR A 174 27.22 -6.12 -14.97
C THR A 174 26.75 -6.11 -16.42
N ASP A 175 27.59 -6.46 -17.40
CA ASP A 175 27.18 -6.62 -18.82
C ASP A 175 26.08 -7.68 -18.99
N ASN A 176 26.05 -8.65 -18.07
CA ASN A 176 25.12 -9.77 -18.06
C ASN A 176 24.15 -9.73 -16.86
N LEU A 177 23.97 -8.56 -16.22
CA LEU A 177 23.30 -8.43 -14.91
C LEU A 177 21.96 -9.17 -14.81
N ALA A 178 21.04 -8.93 -15.75
CA ALA A 178 19.71 -9.56 -15.76
C ALA A 178 19.77 -11.09 -15.89
N LYS A 179 20.73 -11.61 -16.65
CA LYS A 179 20.97 -13.05 -16.77
C LYS A 179 21.56 -13.61 -15.49
N ASN A 180 22.55 -12.93 -14.90
CA ASN A 180 23.19 -13.38 -13.65
C ASN A 180 22.19 -13.42 -12.48
N LEU A 181 21.37 -12.38 -12.31
CA LEU A 181 20.32 -12.35 -11.28
C LEU A 181 19.30 -13.49 -11.46
N LYS A 182 18.96 -13.83 -12.70
CA LYS A 182 18.09 -14.96 -13.02
C LYS A 182 18.76 -16.32 -12.77
N ASP A 183 19.97 -16.52 -13.27
CA ASP A 183 20.72 -17.80 -13.20
C ASP A 183 21.23 -18.14 -11.78
N LEU A 184 21.39 -17.14 -10.92
CA LEU A 184 21.92 -17.28 -9.56
C LEU A 184 20.85 -17.26 -8.46
N GLY A 185 19.74 -16.52 -8.65
CA GLY A 185 18.73 -16.31 -7.60
C GLY A 185 17.29 -16.21 -8.10
N ASP A 186 17.01 -16.68 -9.33
CA ASP A 186 15.71 -16.63 -10.00
C ASP A 186 15.09 -15.23 -10.21
N LEU A 187 15.83 -14.14 -9.96
CA LEU A 187 15.29 -12.78 -10.02
C LEU A 187 15.18 -12.30 -11.47
N ASP A 188 13.94 -12.12 -11.94
CA ASP A 188 13.60 -11.56 -13.25
C ASP A 188 13.61 -10.02 -13.22
N LEU A 189 14.47 -9.42 -14.03
CA LEU A 189 14.55 -7.96 -14.24
C LEU A 189 13.64 -7.43 -15.36
N SER A 190 12.82 -8.30 -15.98
CA SER A 190 11.95 -7.90 -17.09
C SER A 190 10.82 -6.96 -16.66
N PRO A 191 10.35 -6.05 -17.56
CA PRO A 191 9.12 -5.31 -17.37
C PRO A 191 7.94 -6.24 -17.05
N TRP A 192 7.01 -5.76 -16.21
CA TRP A 192 5.83 -6.54 -15.83
C TRP A 192 4.57 -5.70 -15.82
N GLU A 193 3.43 -6.37 -16.04
CA GLU A 193 2.10 -5.82 -15.83
C GLU A 193 1.31 -6.82 -14.98
N ARG A 194 0.58 -6.30 -13.99
CA ARG A 194 -0.19 -7.09 -13.03
C ARG A 194 -1.58 -6.49 -12.93
N THR A 195 -2.60 -7.32 -13.09
CA THR A 195 -3.99 -7.02 -12.74
C THR A 195 -4.51 -8.10 -11.80
N GLY A 196 -5.42 -7.74 -10.89
CA GLY A 196 -6.01 -8.66 -9.91
C GLY A 196 -6.81 -7.96 -8.82
N PHE A 197 -7.43 -8.75 -7.96
CA PHE A 197 -8.07 -8.25 -6.75
C PHE A 197 -7.02 -7.84 -5.70
N GLY A 198 -7.38 -6.89 -4.85
CA GLY A 198 -6.72 -6.66 -3.57
C GLY A 198 -7.48 -7.35 -2.43
N ASP A 199 -7.27 -6.86 -1.21
CA ASP A 199 -7.89 -7.44 -0.02
C ASP A 199 -9.36 -7.08 0.11
N PHE A 200 -10.16 -8.12 0.29
CA PHE A 200 -11.53 -7.99 0.74
C PHE A 200 -11.52 -7.47 2.17
N VAL A 201 -12.32 -6.43 2.46
CA VAL A 201 -12.38 -5.83 3.80
C VAL A 201 -13.81 -5.84 4.29
N VAL A 202 -13.99 -6.22 5.55
CA VAL A 202 -15.28 -6.12 6.26
C VAL A 202 -15.08 -5.16 7.44
N MET A 203 -15.96 -4.18 7.59
CA MET A 203 -15.81 -3.15 8.61
C MET A 203 -17.13 -2.86 9.33
N LEU A 204 -17.08 -2.73 10.66
CA LEU A 204 -18.17 -2.21 11.47
C LEU A 204 -17.82 -0.78 11.87
N GLU A 205 -18.60 0.20 11.43
CA GLU A 205 -18.50 1.60 11.83
C GLU A 205 -19.67 2.00 12.74
N TRP A 206 -19.41 2.84 13.73
CA TRP A 206 -20.39 3.61 14.49
C TRP A 206 -20.13 5.10 14.24
N LEU A 207 -21.16 5.85 13.80
CA LEU A 207 -21.01 7.21 13.30
C LEU A 207 -22.13 8.13 13.84
N ARG A 208 -21.90 8.82 14.96
CA ARG A 208 -22.96 9.56 15.65
C ARG A 208 -22.76 11.07 15.69
N ASP A 209 -23.84 11.79 15.35
CA ASP A 209 -23.96 13.24 15.51
C ASP A 209 -24.40 13.64 16.93
N PHE A 210 -23.76 14.68 17.46
CA PHE A 210 -24.06 15.34 18.72
C PHE A 210 -24.25 16.85 18.45
N PRO A 211 -25.46 17.28 18.06
CA PRO A 211 -25.77 18.69 17.81
C PRO A 211 -25.44 19.57 19.01
N GLN A 212 -25.01 20.80 18.75
CA GLN A 212 -24.56 21.76 19.75
C GLN A 212 -25.30 23.09 19.58
N ASP A 213 -25.93 23.57 20.64
CA ASP A 213 -26.58 24.88 20.66
C ASP A 213 -25.58 25.99 21.01
N LYS A 214 -24.55 26.15 20.18
CA LYS A 214 -23.52 27.19 20.31
C LYS A 214 -23.47 28.03 19.03
N SER A 215 -23.01 29.27 19.13
CA SER A 215 -22.97 30.23 18.01
C SER A 215 -22.09 29.73 16.86
N LEU A 216 -20.89 29.26 17.18
CA LEU A 216 -19.92 28.66 16.26
C LEU A 216 -20.22 27.16 16.06
N LEU A 217 -19.71 26.30 16.94
CA LEU A 217 -19.85 24.84 16.86
C LEU A 217 -21.34 24.41 16.87
N LYS A 218 -21.81 23.86 15.75
CA LYS A 218 -23.20 23.40 15.52
C LYS A 218 -23.39 21.90 15.72
N ASN A 219 -22.35 21.11 15.51
CA ASN A 219 -22.39 19.66 15.65
C ASN A 219 -20.99 19.11 15.88
N VAL A 220 -20.91 18.10 16.74
CA VAL A 220 -19.75 17.23 16.89
C VAL A 220 -20.17 15.85 16.38
N ARG A 221 -19.47 15.31 15.40
CA ARG A 221 -19.66 13.93 14.94
C ARG A 221 -18.48 13.10 15.43
N LEU A 222 -18.77 11.97 16.07
CA LEU A 222 -17.77 10.99 16.44
C LEU A 222 -17.90 9.78 15.51
N ASN A 223 -16.78 9.23 15.07
CA ASN A 223 -16.75 7.89 14.49
C ASN A 223 -15.78 6.97 15.23
N VAL A 224 -16.19 5.70 15.34
CA VAL A 224 -15.36 4.60 15.83
C VAL A 224 -15.60 3.43 14.88
N ARG A 225 -14.54 2.80 14.38
CA ARG A 225 -14.62 1.69 13.44
C ARG A 225 -13.65 0.58 13.80
N GLY A 226 -14.05 -0.65 13.48
CA GLY A 226 -13.22 -1.84 13.56
C GLY A 226 -13.45 -2.71 12.33
N GLY A 227 -12.40 -3.00 11.58
CA GLY A 227 -12.46 -3.83 10.37
C GLY A 227 -11.46 -4.98 10.38
N LEU A 228 -11.70 -5.93 9.47
CA LEU A 228 -10.86 -7.08 9.18
C LEU A 228 -10.47 -7.04 7.70
N SER A 229 -9.17 -7.05 7.42
CA SER A 229 -8.58 -7.21 6.08
C SER A 229 -8.36 -8.70 5.82
N PHE A 230 -9.01 -9.25 4.78
CA PHE A 230 -9.01 -10.68 4.48
C PHE A 230 -7.98 -11.09 3.42
N PRO A 231 -7.52 -12.35 3.47
CA PRO A 231 -6.42 -12.86 2.65
C PRO A 231 -6.73 -13.11 1.17
N THR A 232 -7.14 -12.09 0.42
CA THR A 232 -7.62 -12.29 -0.97
C THR A 232 -6.81 -11.61 -2.05
N GLY A 233 -5.98 -10.63 -1.71
CA GLY A 233 -5.22 -9.84 -2.69
C GLY A 233 -4.06 -10.57 -3.36
N LYS A 234 -3.64 -10.07 -4.52
CA LYS A 234 -2.49 -10.61 -5.27
C LYS A 234 -1.18 -10.35 -4.53
N LYS A 235 -0.49 -11.41 -4.12
CA LYS A 235 0.82 -11.37 -3.44
C LYS A 235 1.91 -10.66 -4.25
N ARG A 236 2.97 -10.19 -3.58
CA ARG A 236 4.27 -9.83 -4.17
C ARG A 236 4.81 -11.06 -4.91
N ASP A 237 5.40 -10.82 -6.07
CA ASP A 237 6.12 -11.86 -6.82
C ASP A 237 7.59 -11.74 -6.44
N GLU A 238 8.08 -12.64 -5.59
CA GLU A 238 9.49 -12.58 -5.16
C GLU A 238 10.44 -12.89 -6.33
N ASP A 239 9.98 -13.49 -7.43
CA ASP A 239 10.83 -13.77 -8.58
C ASP A 239 10.85 -12.66 -9.63
N LYS A 240 10.23 -11.52 -9.34
CA LYS A 240 10.28 -10.31 -10.18
C LYS A 240 10.75 -9.11 -9.38
N ILE A 241 11.63 -8.31 -9.98
CA ILE A 241 12.06 -7.04 -9.39
C ILE A 241 10.85 -6.18 -9.02
N MET A 242 10.77 -5.81 -7.74
CA MET A 242 9.81 -4.86 -7.18
C MET A 242 8.34 -5.10 -7.57
N ALA A 243 7.91 -6.36 -7.73
CA ALA A 243 6.56 -6.70 -8.18
C ALA A 243 5.51 -6.53 -7.06
N LEU A 244 4.96 -5.32 -6.97
CA LEU A 244 4.08 -4.87 -5.88
C LEU A 244 2.85 -5.76 -5.67
N ALA A 245 2.49 -5.96 -4.40
CA ALA A 245 1.29 -6.67 -4.00
C ALA A 245 0.04 -5.77 -4.06
N PHE A 246 -1.13 -6.39 -4.21
CA PHE A 246 -2.43 -5.72 -4.20
C PHE A 246 -3.12 -6.01 -2.88
N GLY A 247 -3.32 -4.98 -2.06
CA GLY A 247 -3.64 -5.15 -0.63
C GLY A 247 -2.36 -5.15 0.19
N ASN A 248 -2.22 -6.09 1.10
CA ASN A 248 -1.03 -6.28 1.91
C ASN A 248 -0.33 -7.68 1.70
N ASP A 249 -0.33 -8.38 0.53
CA ASP A 249 0.41 -9.64 0.15
C ASP A 249 0.08 -11.18 0.52
N GLY A 250 -0.98 -11.63 1.20
CA GLY A 250 -1.38 -13.06 1.54
C GLY A 250 -2.25 -13.51 2.81
N ALA A 251 -2.12 -13.01 4.06
CA ALA A 251 -2.79 -13.12 5.42
C ALA A 251 -3.94 -12.16 5.91
N PHE A 252 -3.83 -11.60 7.12
CA PHE A 252 -4.92 -11.04 7.89
C PHE A 252 -4.49 -9.76 8.59
N GLY A 253 -5.40 -8.79 8.66
CA GLY A 253 -5.18 -7.55 9.40
C GLY A 253 -6.42 -7.09 10.15
N ILE A 254 -6.22 -6.42 11.28
CA ILE A 254 -7.26 -5.72 12.05
C ILE A 254 -7.06 -4.22 11.87
N ILE A 255 -8.16 -3.51 11.59
CA ILE A 255 -8.20 -2.08 11.27
C ILE A 255 -9.05 -1.35 12.31
N PRO A 256 -8.51 -0.99 13.49
CA PRO A 256 -9.20 -0.10 14.42
C PRO A 256 -8.97 1.36 14.01
N GLY A 257 -9.99 2.20 14.15
CA GLY A 257 -9.87 3.63 13.88
C GLY A 257 -10.99 4.46 14.48
N GLY A 258 -10.83 5.77 14.45
CA GLY A 258 -11.83 6.71 14.93
C GLY A 258 -11.41 8.16 14.72
N GLY A 259 -12.35 9.06 14.95
CA GLY A 259 -12.21 10.43 14.49
C GLY A 259 -13.37 11.34 14.92
N LEU A 260 -13.23 12.59 14.51
CA LEU A 260 -13.97 13.74 15.02
C LEU A 260 -14.21 14.73 13.88
N ASP A 261 -15.47 14.88 13.44
CA ASP A 261 -15.86 15.98 12.54
C ASP A 261 -16.56 17.10 13.35
N LEU A 262 -16.01 18.31 13.29
CA LEU A 262 -16.57 19.51 13.89
C LEU A 262 -17.26 20.35 12.81
N THR A 263 -18.56 20.60 12.98
CA THR A 263 -19.31 21.55 12.15
C THR A 263 -19.25 22.92 12.82
N LEU A 264 -18.33 23.77 12.38
CA LEU A 264 -17.99 25.07 13.01
C LEU A 264 -18.91 26.21 12.56
N SER A 265 -19.64 26.04 11.47
CA SER A 265 -20.69 26.97 11.02
C SER A 265 -21.64 26.24 10.06
N LYS A 266 -22.55 26.97 9.39
CA LYS A 266 -23.35 26.40 8.28
C LYS A 266 -22.48 25.97 7.08
N TRP A 267 -21.29 26.56 6.93
CA TRP A 267 -20.47 26.48 5.72
C TRP A 267 -19.07 25.92 5.96
N ILE A 268 -18.69 25.63 7.21
CA ILE A 268 -17.33 25.21 7.58
C ILE A 268 -17.41 23.95 8.43
N LYS A 269 -16.71 22.91 7.97
CA LYS A 269 -16.34 21.75 8.77
C LYS A 269 -14.82 21.64 8.86
N ALA A 270 -14.34 21.11 9.98
CA ALA A 270 -12.97 20.66 10.13
C ALA A 270 -13.00 19.34 10.90
N GLY A 271 -12.00 18.49 10.74
CA GLY A 271 -11.98 17.24 11.47
C GLY A 271 -10.65 16.51 11.39
N ALA A 272 -10.49 15.53 12.27
CA ALA A 272 -9.33 14.68 12.34
C ALA A 272 -9.73 13.21 12.49
N ASP A 273 -8.95 12.31 11.92
CA ASP A 273 -9.20 10.88 11.92
C ASP A 273 -7.87 10.12 12.09
N LEU A 274 -7.88 9.11 12.95
CA LEU A 274 -6.75 8.25 13.26
C LEU A 274 -7.16 6.80 13.03
N GLU A 275 -6.31 6.06 12.34
CA GLU A 275 -6.50 4.65 12.04
C GLU A 275 -5.19 3.91 12.21
N PHE A 276 -5.30 2.64 12.58
CA PHE A 276 -4.19 1.72 12.66
C PHE A 276 -4.47 0.51 11.76
N LEU A 277 -3.42 -0.16 11.30
CA LEU A 277 -3.49 -1.48 10.68
C LEU A 277 -2.47 -2.38 11.39
N ILE A 278 -3.01 -3.36 12.10
CA ILE A 278 -2.26 -4.43 12.78
C ILE A 278 -2.32 -5.65 11.88
N LEU A 279 -1.16 -6.17 11.48
CA LEU A 279 -1.05 -7.33 10.58
C LEU A 279 -0.59 -8.55 11.36
N PHE A 280 -1.04 -9.73 10.94
CA PHE A 280 -0.61 -11.00 11.50
C PHE A 280 0.33 -11.70 10.54
N GLY A 281 1.58 -11.87 10.98
CA GLY A 281 2.68 -12.38 10.19
C GLY A 281 2.42 -13.72 9.50
N ASP A 282 3.10 -13.93 8.37
CA ASP A 282 3.04 -15.15 7.56
C ASP A 282 4.35 -15.93 7.58
N VAL A 283 4.35 -17.19 7.11
CA VAL A 283 5.60 -17.94 6.85
C VAL A 283 5.66 -18.33 5.38
N ARG A 284 6.67 -17.82 4.67
CA ARG A 284 6.91 -18.17 3.26
C ARG A 284 8.36 -17.97 2.85
N ASP A 285 8.68 -18.35 1.62
CA ASP A 285 9.95 -17.98 1.01
C ASP A 285 9.98 -16.49 0.67
N ARG A 286 10.86 -15.76 1.35
CA ARG A 286 11.08 -14.31 1.23
C ARG A 286 12.51 -14.08 0.73
N ARG A 287 12.75 -13.02 -0.06
CA ARG A 287 14.14 -12.59 -0.33
C ARG A 287 14.74 -12.00 0.94
N ILE A 288 15.97 -12.40 1.26
CA ILE A 288 16.69 -11.97 2.46
C ILE A 288 18.12 -11.53 2.12
N LYS A 289 18.71 -10.72 2.99
CA LYS A 289 20.15 -10.48 2.99
C LYS A 289 20.90 -11.70 3.52
N THR A 290 21.97 -12.07 2.83
CA THR A 290 22.99 -13.04 3.26
C THR A 290 24.26 -12.36 3.78
N ASP A 291 24.47 -11.09 3.43
CA ASP A 291 25.54 -10.23 3.93
C ASP A 291 25.01 -8.82 4.26
N VAL A 292 25.59 -8.14 5.26
CA VAL A 292 25.12 -6.83 5.72
C VAL A 292 25.37 -5.70 4.71
N ALA A 293 26.38 -5.85 3.84
CA ALA A 293 26.71 -4.87 2.80
C ALA A 293 25.73 -4.91 1.60
N GLN A 294 24.89 -5.94 1.49
CA GLN A 294 23.97 -6.09 0.36
C GLN A 294 22.97 -4.94 0.26
N THR A 295 22.66 -4.55 -0.98
CA THR A 295 21.56 -3.62 -1.29
C THR A 295 20.27 -4.38 -1.60
N ASP A 296 19.12 -3.76 -1.34
CA ASP A 296 17.86 -4.47 -1.13
C ASP A 296 17.13 -4.90 -2.42
N LEU A 297 17.52 -4.36 -3.58
CA LEU A 297 16.84 -4.65 -4.86
C LEU A 297 17.29 -5.97 -5.50
N PHE A 298 18.53 -6.40 -5.23
CA PHE A 298 19.22 -7.50 -5.93
C PHE A 298 19.49 -8.73 -5.03
N LEU A 299 18.75 -8.86 -3.92
CA LEU A 299 18.87 -9.98 -2.99
C LEU A 299 18.66 -11.33 -3.70
N LEU A 300 19.72 -12.11 -3.89
CA LEU A 300 19.65 -13.39 -4.63
C LEU A 300 18.95 -14.51 -3.82
N GLN A 301 19.16 -14.57 -2.52
CA GLN A 301 18.69 -15.67 -1.67
C GLN A 301 17.21 -15.54 -1.33
N LYS A 302 16.45 -16.62 -1.52
CA LYS A 302 15.12 -16.82 -0.91
C LYS A 302 15.24 -17.75 0.29
N ALA A 303 14.67 -17.39 1.44
CA ALA A 303 14.65 -18.23 2.63
C ALA A 303 13.24 -18.27 3.23
N LYS A 304 12.88 -19.41 3.84
CA LYS A 304 11.61 -19.54 4.54
C LYS A 304 11.65 -18.71 5.82
N ALA A 305 10.98 -17.57 5.81
CA ALA A 305 10.96 -16.61 6.91
C ALA A 305 9.53 -16.43 7.41
N HIS A 306 9.37 -16.28 8.73
CA HIS A 306 8.24 -15.54 9.27
C HIS A 306 8.54 -14.06 9.19
N ILE A 307 7.55 -13.22 8.93
CA ILE A 307 7.67 -11.77 8.99
C ILE A 307 6.69 -11.22 10.03
N ASP A 308 7.25 -10.58 11.05
CA ASP A 308 6.53 -9.82 12.07
C ASP A 308 6.42 -8.38 11.60
N TYR A 309 5.20 -7.83 11.58
CA TYR A 309 4.92 -6.56 10.90
C TYR A 309 4.94 -5.36 11.83
N GLY A 310 5.54 -4.28 11.35
CA GLY A 310 5.44 -2.96 11.96
C GLY A 310 3.99 -2.48 12.05
N LEU A 311 3.67 -1.74 13.12
CA LEU A 311 2.37 -1.11 13.24
C LEU A 311 2.23 -0.02 12.17
N THR A 312 1.15 -0.07 11.39
CA THR A 312 0.84 1.04 10.47
C THR A 312 -0.09 2.01 11.14
N HIS A 313 0.26 3.29 11.10
CA HIS A 313 -0.51 4.42 11.60
C HIS A 313 -0.93 5.30 10.42
N ARG A 314 -2.18 5.78 10.43
CA ARG A 314 -2.70 6.73 9.45
C ARG A 314 -3.44 7.85 10.14
N PHE A 315 -3.02 9.08 9.88
CA PHE A 315 -3.61 10.30 10.41
C PHE A 315 -4.15 11.17 9.26
N ASN A 316 -5.34 11.71 9.43
CA ASN A 316 -5.95 12.69 8.53
C ASN A 316 -6.33 13.94 9.32
N LEU A 317 -6.12 15.11 8.73
CA LEU A 317 -6.63 16.40 9.21
C LEU A 317 -7.24 17.15 8.01
N PHE A 318 -8.49 17.58 8.11
CA PHE A 318 -9.19 18.23 7.00
C PHE A 318 -9.89 19.54 7.38
N LEU A 319 -10.06 20.38 6.36
CA LEU A 319 -10.92 21.56 6.35
C LEU A 319 -11.85 21.45 5.13
N GLU A 320 -13.13 21.77 5.32
CA GLU A 320 -14.16 21.65 4.29
C GLU A 320 -15.06 22.88 4.27
N ALA A 321 -15.16 23.50 3.10
CA ALA A 321 -16.23 24.42 2.74
C ALA A 321 -17.50 23.59 2.49
N HIS A 322 -18.28 23.40 3.54
CA HIS A 322 -19.40 22.46 3.59
C HIS A 322 -20.66 23.04 2.95
N LYS A 323 -21.28 22.30 2.03
CA LYS A 323 -22.61 22.59 1.45
C LYS A 323 -22.79 24.01 0.89
N VAL A 324 -21.71 24.64 0.40
CA VAL A 324 -21.67 26.05 -0.05
C VAL A 324 -22.70 26.38 -1.14
N LEU A 325 -23.05 25.40 -1.99
CA LEU A 325 -24.10 25.52 -3.00
C LEU A 325 -25.00 24.27 -2.95
N LYS A 326 -25.93 24.25 -1.98
CA LYS A 326 -26.76 23.08 -1.64
C LYS A 326 -25.87 21.87 -1.30
N GLY A 327 -25.89 20.82 -2.11
CA GLY A 327 -25.06 19.63 -1.93
C GLY A 327 -23.56 19.81 -2.13
N LEU A 328 -23.09 20.89 -2.77
CA LEU A 328 -21.70 21.07 -3.14
C LEU A 328 -20.81 21.33 -1.92
N SER A 329 -19.78 20.51 -1.72
CA SER A 329 -18.73 20.72 -0.71
C SER A 329 -17.34 20.63 -1.33
N LEU A 330 -16.41 21.44 -0.83
CA LEU A 330 -14.99 21.43 -1.21
C LEU A 330 -14.14 21.15 0.03
N ARG A 331 -13.33 20.09 -0.01
CA ARG A 331 -12.47 19.66 1.12
C ARG A 331 -11.01 19.66 0.72
N ALA A 332 -10.15 20.11 1.62
CA ALA A 332 -8.72 19.87 1.61
C ALA A 332 -8.35 19.02 2.84
N THR A 333 -7.71 17.88 2.63
CA THR A 333 -7.19 16.99 3.67
C THR A 333 -5.68 16.88 3.58
N TYR A 334 -4.98 17.00 4.70
CA TYR A 334 -3.63 16.48 4.87
C TYR A 334 -3.72 15.05 5.41
N GLN A 335 -3.03 14.12 4.77
CA GLN A 335 -2.96 12.71 5.17
C GLN A 335 -1.51 12.28 5.37
N TYR A 336 -1.21 11.73 6.54
CA TYR A 336 0.09 11.18 6.93
C TYR A 336 -0.04 9.68 7.23
N TRP A 337 0.92 8.89 6.76
CA TRP A 337 1.07 7.48 7.12
C TRP A 337 2.47 7.27 7.68
N LYS A 338 2.56 6.42 8.71
CA LYS A 338 3.82 5.82 9.17
C LYS A 338 3.62 4.31 9.24
N HIS A 339 4.63 3.55 8.86
CA HIS A 339 4.78 2.14 9.21
C HIS A 339 6.05 1.99 10.03
N GLU A 340 6.00 1.20 11.10
CA GLU A 340 7.19 0.87 11.91
C GLU A 340 8.02 -0.25 11.26
N ASP A 341 9.15 -0.62 11.86
CA ASP A 341 10.05 -1.63 11.29
C ASP A 341 9.41 -3.03 11.26
N ASP A 342 9.49 -3.69 10.10
CA ASP A 342 9.22 -5.12 9.90
C ASP A 342 10.42 -5.97 10.36
N LYS A 343 10.19 -7.25 10.70
CA LYS A 343 11.25 -8.18 11.10
C LYS A 343 11.10 -9.59 10.53
N PHE A 344 12.17 -10.14 9.99
CA PHE A 344 12.24 -11.56 9.63
C PHE A 344 12.68 -12.44 10.82
N ILE A 345 11.93 -13.51 11.06
CA ILE A 345 12.28 -14.62 11.95
C ILE A 345 12.42 -15.88 11.08
N LEU A 346 13.66 -16.30 10.84
CA LEU A 346 14.00 -17.32 9.86
C LEU A 346 13.60 -18.72 10.35
N LYS A 347 13.14 -19.58 9.42
CA LYS A 347 12.78 -20.97 9.70
C LYS A 347 13.89 -21.93 9.28
N GLY A 348 15.07 -21.73 9.88
CA GLY A 348 16.25 -22.58 9.69
C GLY A 348 17.53 -21.89 10.17
N ASN A 349 18.61 -22.67 10.30
CA ASN A 349 19.88 -22.20 10.85
C ASN A 349 20.95 -21.91 9.77
N GLN A 350 20.53 -21.77 8.51
CA GLN A 350 21.43 -21.59 7.36
C GLN A 350 21.91 -20.14 7.19
N PHE A 351 21.14 -19.17 7.68
CA PHE A 351 21.41 -17.75 7.54
C PHE A 351 21.20 -17.05 8.90
N ILE A 352 21.88 -15.92 9.10
CA ILE A 352 21.87 -15.20 10.37
C ILE A 352 20.72 -14.18 10.36
N GLU A 353 19.83 -14.26 11.34
CA GLU A 353 18.66 -13.37 11.42
C GLU A 353 19.05 -11.88 11.50
N SER A 354 20.11 -11.51 12.23
CA SER A 354 20.55 -10.11 12.29
C SER A 354 21.02 -9.56 10.94
N THR A 355 21.55 -10.41 10.07
CA THR A 355 21.92 -10.03 8.69
C THR A 355 20.68 -9.91 7.81
N ALA A 356 19.74 -10.85 7.90
CA ALA A 356 18.47 -10.74 7.17
C ALA A 356 17.64 -9.51 7.57
N ASN A 357 17.74 -9.09 8.84
CA ASN A 357 17.08 -7.89 9.39
C ASN A 357 17.88 -6.59 9.20
N SER A 358 19.08 -6.58 8.62
CA SER A 358 19.77 -5.35 8.19
C SER A 358 19.32 -4.88 6.80
N ALA A 359 18.11 -5.27 6.40
CA ALA A 359 17.48 -4.92 5.14
C ALA A 359 16.76 -3.58 5.27
N VAL A 360 17.17 -2.59 4.48
CA VAL A 360 16.62 -1.22 4.49
C VAL A 360 15.15 -1.23 4.04
N SER A 361 14.73 -2.28 3.34
CA SER A 361 13.34 -2.56 2.96
C SER A 361 12.43 -3.05 4.08
N LEU A 362 12.97 -3.32 5.27
CA LEU A 362 12.22 -3.62 6.49
C LEU A 362 12.14 -2.44 7.46
N GLU A 363 12.91 -1.36 7.22
CA GLU A 363 12.92 -0.18 8.09
C GLU A 363 11.67 0.70 7.91
N ASP A 364 11.38 1.52 8.91
CA ASP A 364 10.24 2.44 8.94
C ASP A 364 10.12 3.33 7.69
N TRP A 365 8.89 3.52 7.22
CA TRP A 365 8.58 4.36 6.06
C TRP A 365 7.41 5.31 6.34
N THR A 366 7.36 6.42 5.61
CA THR A 366 6.32 7.45 5.78
C THR A 366 5.80 8.00 4.46
N LEU A 367 4.52 8.40 4.44
CA LEU A 367 3.85 8.99 3.28
C LEU A 367 3.12 10.28 3.70
N HIS A 368 3.31 11.38 2.97
CA HIS A 368 2.60 12.64 3.19
C HIS A 368 1.85 13.06 1.93
N ASN A 369 0.56 13.36 2.06
CA ASN A 369 -0.32 13.68 0.93
C ASN A 369 -1.22 14.89 1.25
N ALA A 370 -1.42 15.76 0.26
CA ALA A 370 -2.54 16.69 0.22
C ALA A 370 -3.62 16.11 -0.70
N ILE A 371 -4.85 16.00 -0.21
CA ILE A 371 -6.01 15.49 -0.95
C ILE A 371 -7.01 16.63 -1.10
N PHE A 372 -7.42 16.91 -2.34
CA PHE A 372 -8.45 17.88 -2.65
C PHE A 372 -9.66 17.13 -3.19
N THR A 373 -10.83 17.37 -2.59
CA THR A 373 -12.07 16.65 -2.90
C THR A 373 -13.18 17.65 -3.20
N MET A 374 -13.88 17.45 -4.32
CA MET A 374 -15.12 18.14 -4.64
C MET A 374 -16.25 17.11 -4.65
N SER A 375 -17.25 17.29 -3.79
CA SER A 375 -18.39 16.37 -3.68
C SER A 375 -19.72 17.10 -3.84
N TYR A 376 -20.70 16.40 -4.41
CA TYR A 376 -22.08 16.87 -4.46
C TYR A 376 -23.02 15.81 -3.87
N ASP A 377 -23.64 16.18 -2.76
CA ASP A 377 -24.65 15.38 -2.08
C ASP A 377 -26.05 15.80 -2.54
N PHE A 378 -26.76 14.94 -3.26
CA PHE A 378 -28.07 15.28 -3.84
C PHE A 378 -29.19 15.40 -2.79
N GLN A 379 -28.91 15.15 -1.50
CA GLN A 379 -29.91 15.17 -0.42
C GLN A 379 -30.71 16.48 -0.36
N ASP A 380 -30.06 17.63 -0.51
CA ASP A 380 -30.74 18.94 -0.39
C ASP A 380 -31.48 19.35 -1.69
N SER A 381 -31.42 18.51 -2.72
CA SER A 381 -32.03 18.73 -4.05
C SER A 381 -33.07 17.67 -4.42
N MET A 382 -33.33 16.68 -3.55
CA MET A 382 -34.28 15.59 -3.76
C MET A 382 -35.30 15.51 -2.63
N SER A 383 -36.47 14.94 -2.91
CA SER A 383 -37.51 14.73 -1.90
C SER A 383 -37.13 13.63 -0.90
N GLU A 384 -37.68 13.69 0.32
CA GLU A 384 -37.34 12.71 1.38
C GLU A 384 -37.76 11.28 1.03
N ASP A 385 -38.83 11.14 0.22
CA ASP A 385 -39.40 9.89 -0.28
C ASP A 385 -38.72 9.35 -1.55
N ALA A 386 -37.68 10.04 -2.07
CA ALA A 386 -36.91 9.58 -3.22
C ALA A 386 -36.36 8.15 -2.97
N ARG A 387 -36.71 7.21 -3.86
CA ARG A 387 -36.34 5.78 -3.75
C ARG A 387 -34.84 5.51 -3.91
N PHE A 388 -34.12 6.43 -4.51
CA PHE A 388 -32.70 6.31 -4.81
C PHE A 388 -32.05 7.67 -4.57
N LYS A 389 -30.88 7.64 -3.94
CA LYS A 389 -30.27 8.81 -3.30
C LYS A 389 -28.79 8.87 -3.67
N PRO A 390 -28.43 9.57 -4.77
CA PRO A 390 -27.11 9.53 -5.38
C PRO A 390 -26.12 10.48 -4.68
N TYR A 391 -24.84 10.12 -4.74
CA TYR A 391 -23.72 10.94 -4.29
C TYR A 391 -22.60 10.84 -5.33
N LEU A 392 -21.98 11.97 -5.67
CA LEU A 392 -20.86 12.03 -6.59
C LEU A 392 -19.71 12.82 -5.95
N SER A 393 -18.48 12.37 -6.18
CA SER A 393 -17.27 13.07 -5.78
C SER A 393 -16.19 12.91 -6.83
N ALA A 394 -15.39 13.94 -7.03
CA ALA A 394 -14.08 13.87 -7.68
C ALA A 394 -12.99 14.23 -6.68
N PHE A 395 -11.78 13.70 -6.87
CA PHE A 395 -10.63 14.03 -6.03
C PHE A 395 -9.33 14.10 -6.83
N TYR A 396 -8.37 14.83 -6.27
CA TYR A 396 -6.97 14.84 -6.67
C TYR A 396 -6.08 14.69 -5.43
N LYS A 397 -5.15 13.72 -5.46
CA LYS A 397 -4.18 13.47 -4.40
C LYS A 397 -2.79 13.86 -4.90
N CYS A 398 -2.22 14.86 -4.23
CA CYS A 398 -0.90 15.38 -4.47
C CYS A 398 0.05 14.88 -3.37
N PRO A 399 1.07 14.08 -3.70
CA PRO A 399 2.09 13.70 -2.73
C PRO A 399 2.97 14.90 -2.39
N LEU A 400 3.24 15.07 -1.09
CA LEU A 400 4.02 16.20 -0.56
C LEU A 400 5.47 15.77 -0.25
N ASN A 401 5.61 14.70 0.51
CA ASN A 401 6.89 14.13 0.93
C ASN A 401 6.72 12.65 1.32
N GLY A 402 7.82 11.93 1.46
CA GLY A 402 7.84 10.58 2.03
C GLY A 402 9.24 10.22 2.50
N LYS A 403 9.33 9.10 3.22
CA LYS A 403 10.58 8.37 3.53
C LYS A 403 10.40 6.94 3.04
N LYS A 404 11.43 6.38 2.41
CA LYS A 404 11.51 5.00 1.89
C LYS A 404 10.22 4.55 1.20
N SER A 405 9.74 5.29 0.20
CA SER A 405 8.40 5.05 -0.35
C SER A 405 8.20 5.49 -1.79
N ILE A 406 7.17 4.94 -2.42
CA ILE A 406 6.67 5.42 -3.72
C ILE A 406 5.44 6.26 -3.47
N LEU A 407 5.35 7.42 -4.13
CA LEU A 407 4.15 8.23 -4.12
C LEU A 407 3.68 8.53 -5.56
N ALA A 408 2.40 8.26 -5.82
CA ALA A 408 1.71 8.69 -7.03
C ALA A 408 0.95 10.00 -6.81
N HIS A 409 1.04 10.90 -7.79
CA HIS A 409 -0.04 11.83 -8.08
C HIS A 409 -1.20 11.02 -8.66
N THR A 410 -2.38 11.10 -8.05
CA THR A 410 -3.58 10.40 -8.54
C THR A 410 -4.78 11.32 -8.63
N ALA A 411 -5.67 11.01 -9.57
CA ALA A 411 -6.98 11.62 -9.66
C ALA A 411 -8.04 10.53 -9.73
N GLY A 412 -9.27 10.85 -9.37
CA GLY A 412 -10.32 9.84 -9.32
C GLY A 412 -11.69 10.35 -8.93
N PHE A 413 -12.59 9.41 -8.73
CA PHE A 413 -14.00 9.65 -8.42
C PHE A 413 -14.56 8.65 -7.41
N VAL A 414 -15.66 9.06 -6.78
CA VAL A 414 -16.55 8.20 -6.01
C VAL A 414 -17.97 8.44 -6.52
N ALA A 415 -18.69 7.37 -6.86
CA ALA A 415 -20.11 7.39 -7.16
C ALA A 415 -20.84 6.44 -6.21
N ALA A 416 -21.92 6.88 -5.58
CA ALA A 416 -22.69 6.06 -4.66
C ALA A 416 -24.20 6.25 -4.83
N LEU A 417 -24.96 5.22 -4.44
CA LEU A 417 -26.41 5.22 -4.45
C LEU A 417 -26.92 4.60 -3.15
N SER A 418 -27.78 5.33 -2.44
CA SER A 418 -28.40 4.89 -1.18
C SER A 418 -29.90 4.61 -1.36
N PHE A 419 -30.44 3.62 -0.63
CA PHE A 419 -31.83 3.15 -0.71
C PHE A 419 -32.35 2.51 0.60
#